data_AF-A0A3M0ZV14-F1
#
_entry.id   AF-A0A3M0ZV14-F1
#
_cell.length_a   1.000
_cell.length_b   1.000
_cell.length_c   1.000
_cell.angle_alpha   90.00
_cell.angle_beta   90.00
_cell.angle_gamma   90.00
#
_symmetry.space_group_name_H-M   'P 1'
#
loop_
_entity.id
_entity.type
_entity.pdbx_description
1 polymer ?
#
loop_
_entity_poly.entity_id
_entity_poly.type
_entity_poly.pdbx_seq_one_letter_code
_entity_poly.pdbx_strand_id
1 'polypeptide(L)'
;MRGLARAAIDISDGLAADLGHLCRASGAGAEIAVERLPLSPAAQEWLAREPALLATVLSGGDDYELLFTVAGPDTDRVRAAADRAGIAVREIGVMTAQQGVVIRAADGSLVTLDRPGFEHGQEE
;
A
#
# COMPACT_ATOMS: atom_id res chain seq x y z
N MET A 1 7.19 15.55 -6.31
CA MET A 1 7.44 14.82 -5.04
C MET A 1 8.58 15.39 -4.19
N ARG A 2 9.70 15.90 -4.78
CA ARG A 2 10.80 16.49 -4.00
C ARG A 2 10.29 17.63 -3.08
N GLY A 3 10.52 17.49 -1.78
CA GLY A 3 10.08 18.45 -0.75
C GLY A 3 8.68 18.21 -0.17
N LEU A 4 7.96 17.17 -0.60
CA LEU A 4 6.65 16.78 -0.06
C LEU A 4 6.65 15.36 0.52
N ALA A 5 7.25 14.40 -0.19
CA ALA A 5 7.37 13.03 0.30
C ALA A 5 8.43 12.93 1.41
N ARG A 6 8.13 12.18 2.48
CA ARG A 6 9.07 11.90 3.58
C ARG A 6 9.83 10.59 3.40
N ALA A 7 9.16 9.58 2.85
CA ALA A 7 9.75 8.32 2.42
C ALA A 7 8.99 7.85 1.18
N ALA A 8 9.65 7.07 0.32
CA ALA A 8 9.04 6.48 -0.86
C ALA A 8 9.73 5.15 -1.21
N ILE A 9 8.99 4.24 -1.83
CA ILE A 9 9.44 2.95 -2.34
C ILE A 9 8.59 2.60 -3.57
N ASP A 10 9.17 1.92 -4.55
CA ASP A 10 8.42 1.28 -5.63
C ASP A 10 7.78 -0.03 -5.15
N ILE A 11 6.61 -0.37 -5.69
CA ILE A 11 5.92 -1.63 -5.38
C ILE A 11 6.34 -2.67 -6.42
N SER A 12 7.26 -3.56 -6.04
CA SER A 12 7.72 -4.68 -6.89
C SER A 12 7.34 -6.03 -6.29
N ASP A 13 7.44 -6.17 -4.97
CA ASP A 13 7.29 -7.46 -4.27
C ASP A 13 5.88 -7.64 -3.69
N GLY A 14 5.04 -6.61 -3.85
CA GLY A 14 3.68 -6.53 -3.35
C GLY A 14 3.53 -5.43 -2.30
N LEU A 15 2.36 -4.79 -2.29
CA LEU A 15 2.08 -3.65 -1.41
C LEU A 15 2.41 -3.95 0.06
N ALA A 16 2.05 -5.14 0.55
CA ALA A 16 2.29 -5.49 1.95
C ALA A 16 3.78 -5.68 2.28
N ALA A 17 4.57 -6.26 1.37
CA ALA A 17 6.02 -6.40 1.53
C ALA A 17 6.72 -5.04 1.50
N ASP A 18 6.45 -4.23 0.49
CA ASP A 18 7.15 -2.96 0.29
C ASP A 18 6.72 -1.88 1.31
N LEU A 19 5.47 -1.88 1.74
CA LEU A 19 5.07 -1.10 2.92
C LEU A 19 5.79 -1.59 4.18
N GLY A 20 5.97 -2.90 4.33
CA GLY A 20 6.79 -3.49 5.39
C GLY A 20 8.24 -3.01 5.35
N HIS A 21 8.86 -2.98 4.16
CA HIS A 21 10.20 -2.43 3.94
C HIS A 21 10.28 -0.96 4.37
N LEU A 22 9.34 -0.14 3.91
CA LEU A 22 9.27 1.28 4.24
C LEU A 22 9.10 1.50 5.75
N CYS A 23 8.21 0.75 6.40
CA CYS A 23 7.99 0.80 7.85
C CYS A 23 9.25 0.46 8.65
N ARG A 24 9.93 -0.65 8.29
CA ARG A 24 11.18 -1.07 8.95
C ARG A 24 12.28 -0.02 8.81
N ALA A 25 12.49 0.49 7.60
CA ALA A 25 13.49 1.52 7.34
C ALA A 25 13.18 2.85 8.08
N SER A 26 11.91 3.13 8.33
CA SER A 26 11.44 4.35 9.00
C SER A 26 11.32 4.21 10.53
N GLY A 27 11.49 3.01 11.10
CA GLY A 27 11.25 2.75 12.53
C GLY A 27 9.81 2.99 12.96
N ALA A 28 8.85 2.76 12.06
CA ALA A 28 7.43 3.05 12.24
C ALA A 28 6.56 1.84 11.82
N GLY A 29 5.25 1.94 11.97
CA GLY A 29 4.30 1.06 11.32
C GLY A 29 3.32 1.80 10.43
N ALA A 30 2.34 1.08 9.91
CA ALA A 30 1.30 1.63 9.07
C ALA A 30 -0.03 0.91 9.26
N GLU A 31 -1.12 1.65 9.11
CA GLU A 31 -2.48 1.11 9.01
C GLU A 31 -3.07 1.54 7.67
N ILE A 32 -3.46 0.57 6.85
CA ILE A 32 -4.11 0.80 5.54
C ILE A 32 -5.49 0.13 5.51
N ALA A 33 -6.37 0.66 4.67
CA ALA A 33 -7.71 0.13 4.49
C ALA A 33 -7.93 -0.33 3.04
N VAL A 34 -8.43 -1.55 2.86
CA VAL A 34 -8.56 -2.22 1.56
C VAL A 34 -9.47 -1.45 0.62
N GLU A 35 -10.56 -0.89 1.14
CA GLU A 35 -11.52 -0.08 0.37
C GLU A 35 -10.93 1.23 -0.16
N ARG A 36 -9.75 1.63 0.35
CA ARG A 36 -9.04 2.82 -0.14
C ARG A 36 -8.01 2.50 -1.20
N LEU A 37 -7.72 1.23 -1.47
CA LEU A 37 -6.74 0.83 -2.47
C LEU A 37 -7.22 1.18 -3.89
N PRO A 38 -6.36 1.75 -4.75
CA PRO A 38 -6.71 2.07 -6.13
C PRO A 38 -6.70 0.82 -7.02
N LEU A 39 -7.55 -0.16 -6.73
CA LEU A 39 -7.61 -1.42 -7.46
C LEU A 39 -8.13 -1.21 -8.89
N SER A 40 -7.57 -1.95 -9.85
CA SER A 40 -8.10 -1.97 -11.21
C SER A 40 -9.53 -2.53 -11.25
N PRO A 41 -10.35 -2.18 -12.26
CA PRO A 41 -11.70 -2.74 -12.38
C PRO A 41 -11.71 -4.28 -12.42
N ALA A 42 -10.71 -4.90 -13.06
CA ALA A 42 -10.56 -6.36 -13.11
C ALA A 42 -10.28 -6.96 -11.72
N ALA A 43 -9.38 -6.33 -10.94
CA ALA A 43 -9.09 -6.77 -9.58
C ALA A 43 -10.32 -6.62 -8.68
N GLN A 44 -11.08 -5.52 -8.81
CA GLN A 44 -12.34 -5.33 -8.09
C GLN A 44 -13.37 -6.41 -8.45
N GLU A 45 -13.50 -6.74 -9.73
CA GLU A 45 -14.42 -7.78 -10.20
C GLU A 45 -14.05 -9.17 -9.68
N TRP A 46 -12.76 -9.51 -9.67
CA TRP A 46 -12.28 -10.77 -9.10
C TRP A 46 -12.53 -10.85 -7.60
N LEU A 47 -12.22 -9.80 -6.85
CA LEU A 47 -12.47 -9.77 -5.40
C LEU A 47 -13.96 -9.83 -5.06
N ALA A 48 -14.83 -9.25 -5.90
CA ALA A 48 -16.27 -9.35 -5.73
C ALA A 48 -16.78 -10.79 -5.90
N ARG A 49 -16.11 -11.59 -6.74
CA ARG A 49 -16.45 -13.01 -6.98
C ARG A 49 -15.80 -13.93 -5.94
N GLU A 50 -14.56 -13.65 -5.55
CA GLU A 50 -13.77 -14.45 -4.63
C GLU A 50 -12.95 -13.55 -3.67
N PRO A 51 -13.53 -13.11 -2.54
CA PRO A 51 -12.86 -12.24 -1.59
C PRO A 51 -11.56 -12.81 -1.00
N ALA A 52 -11.40 -14.14 -1.01
CA ALA A 52 -10.19 -14.82 -0.56
C ALA A 52 -8.94 -14.45 -1.38
N LEU A 53 -9.10 -13.95 -2.61
CA LEU A 53 -8.00 -13.49 -3.45
C LEU A 53 -7.36 -12.17 -2.96
N LEU A 54 -7.92 -11.54 -1.93
CA LEU A 54 -7.37 -10.30 -1.37
C LEU A 54 -5.91 -10.47 -0.92
N ALA A 55 -5.56 -11.62 -0.34
CA ALA A 55 -4.18 -11.89 0.03
C ALA A 55 -3.25 -11.84 -1.19
N THR A 56 -3.66 -12.47 -2.30
CA THR A 56 -2.92 -12.45 -3.57
C THR A 56 -2.78 -11.05 -4.15
N VAL A 57 -3.83 -10.23 -4.08
CA VAL A 57 -3.77 -8.82 -4.53
C VAL A 57 -2.78 -8.00 -3.71
N LEU A 58 -2.68 -8.27 -2.41
CA LEU A 58 -1.78 -7.53 -1.50
C LEU A 58 -0.32 -8.00 -1.57
N SER A 59 -0.08 -9.26 -1.95
CA SER A 59 1.24 -9.90 -1.95
C SER A 59 1.77 -10.22 -3.35
N GLY A 60 1.05 -9.87 -4.42
CA GLY A 60 1.35 -10.31 -5.78
C GLY A 60 2.59 -9.64 -6.37
N GLY A 61 2.70 -8.32 -6.27
CA GLY A 61 3.81 -7.54 -6.83
C GLY A 61 3.65 -7.24 -8.32
N ASP A 62 4.76 -6.83 -8.95
CA ASP A 62 4.85 -6.40 -10.35
C ASP A 62 3.93 -5.22 -10.74
N ASP A 63 3.48 -4.43 -9.75
CA ASP A 63 2.66 -3.24 -9.98
C ASP A 63 3.49 -2.06 -10.51
N TYR A 64 4.75 -1.94 -10.08
CA TYR A 64 5.67 -0.81 -10.37
C TYR A 64 5.08 0.57 -10.07
N GLU A 65 4.12 0.63 -9.14
CA GLU A 65 3.53 1.86 -8.64
C GLU A 65 4.39 2.48 -7.53
N LEU A 66 4.22 3.78 -7.28
CA LEU A 66 4.97 4.48 -6.23
C LEU A 66 4.17 4.52 -4.91
N LEU A 67 4.71 3.91 -3.86
CA LEU A 67 4.24 4.07 -2.49
C LEU A 67 5.07 5.15 -1.79
N PHE A 68 4.41 6.12 -1.15
CA PHE A 68 5.13 7.17 -0.42
C PHE A 68 4.33 7.73 0.75
N THR A 69 5.04 8.37 1.68
CA THR A 69 4.46 9.02 2.86
C THR A 69 4.54 10.52 2.76
N VAL A 70 3.55 11.21 3.33
CA VAL A 70 3.45 12.67 3.35
C VAL A 70 3.07 13.14 4.75
N ALA A 71 3.46 14.37 5.10
CA ALA A 71 2.91 15.02 6.29
C ALA A 71 1.42 15.31 6.09
N GLY A 72 0.58 15.09 7.12
CA GLY A 72 -0.86 15.42 7.02
C GLY A 72 -1.18 16.83 6.47
N PRO A 73 -0.48 17.89 6.90
CA PRO A 73 -0.68 19.24 6.35
C PRO A 73 -0.30 19.41 4.87
N ASP A 74 0.49 18.50 4.30
CA ASP A 74 0.98 18.56 2.92
C ASP A 74 0.15 17.71 1.94
N THR A 75 -0.86 16.96 2.42
CA THR A 75 -1.69 16.08 1.59
C THR A 75 -2.37 16.83 0.43
N ASP A 76 -2.95 17.99 0.68
CA ASP A 76 -3.62 18.78 -0.37
C ASP A 76 -2.62 19.32 -1.41
N ARG A 77 -1.39 19.63 -0.98
CA ARG A 77 -0.31 20.05 -1.89
C ARG A 77 0.12 18.90 -2.80
N VAL A 78 0.17 17.67 -2.27
CA VAL A 78 0.43 16.47 -3.06
C VAL A 78 -0.68 16.22 -4.07
N ARG A 79 -1.95 16.26 -3.65
CA ARG A 79 -3.11 16.10 -4.56
C ARG A 79 -3.06 17.10 -5.70
N ALA A 80 -2.91 18.40 -5.38
CA ALA A 80 -2.80 19.44 -6.39
C ALA A 80 -1.59 19.24 -7.34
N ALA A 81 -0.47 18.71 -6.84
CA ALA A 81 0.69 18.40 -7.67
C ALA A 81 0.45 17.20 -8.60
N ALA A 82 -0.24 16.18 -8.11
CA ALA A 82 -0.61 15.00 -8.87
C ALA A 82 -1.60 15.35 -9.99
N ASP A 83 -2.62 16.16 -9.68
CA ASP A 83 -3.60 16.66 -10.65
C ASP A 83 -2.94 17.43 -11.80
N ARG A 84 -2.00 18.34 -11.47
CA ARG A 84 -1.23 19.08 -12.49
C ARG A 84 -0.35 18.17 -13.37
N ALA A 85 0.12 17.06 -12.82
CA ALA A 85 0.91 16.08 -13.54
C ALA A 85 0.03 15.08 -14.32
N GLY A 86 -1.29 15.08 -14.12
CA GLY A 86 -2.20 14.09 -14.69
C GLY A 86 -1.99 12.68 -14.11
N ILE A 87 -1.47 12.58 -12.88
CA ILE A 87 -1.17 11.31 -12.23
C ILE A 87 -2.21 11.07 -11.13
N ALA A 88 -2.85 9.90 -11.13
CA ALA A 88 -3.74 9.52 -10.05
C ALA A 88 -2.93 9.24 -8.77
N VAL A 89 -3.34 9.84 -7.66
CA VAL A 89 -2.77 9.55 -6.34
C VAL A 89 -3.91 9.24 -5.38
N ARG A 90 -3.73 8.18 -4.58
CA ARG A 90 -4.70 7.77 -3.58
C ARG A 90 -4.03 7.67 -2.22
N GLU A 91 -4.64 8.34 -1.25
CA GLU A 91 -4.29 8.12 0.16
C GLU A 91 -4.97 6.83 0.61
N ILE A 92 -4.17 5.84 1.03
CA ILE A 92 -4.64 4.49 1.36
C ILE A 92 -4.63 4.18 2.86
N GLY A 93 -4.00 5.03 3.67
CA GLY A 93 -3.81 4.77 5.10
C GLY A 93 -2.95 5.82 5.79
N VAL A 94 -2.44 5.48 6.96
CA VAL A 94 -1.65 6.35 7.83
C VAL A 94 -0.44 5.62 8.40
N MET A 95 0.65 6.35 8.62
CA MET A 95 1.80 5.85 9.39
C MET A 95 1.49 5.89 10.89
N THR A 96 1.98 4.93 11.65
CA THR A 96 1.74 4.77 13.08
C THR A 96 3.07 4.64 13.85
N ALA A 97 3.04 4.93 15.15
CA ALA A 97 4.22 4.75 16.01
C ALA A 97 4.46 3.27 16.36
N GLN A 98 3.41 2.45 16.37
CA GLN A 98 3.52 1.02 16.63
C GLN A 98 4.05 0.33 15.38
N GLN A 99 5.14 -0.41 15.51
CA GLN A 99 5.74 -1.13 14.38
C GLN A 99 4.82 -2.22 13.83
N GLY A 100 4.99 -2.51 12.54
CA GLY A 100 4.21 -3.51 11.80
C GLY A 100 3.24 -2.87 10.81
N VAL A 101 2.65 -3.72 9.96
CA VAL A 101 1.64 -3.32 8.98
C VAL A 101 0.31 -3.91 9.39
N VAL A 102 -0.70 -3.05 9.51
CA VAL A 102 -2.08 -3.42 9.79
C VAL A 102 -2.91 -3.15 8.55
N ILE A 103 -3.61 -4.17 8.06
CA ILE A 103 -4.48 -4.07 6.89
C ILE A 103 -5.90 -4.34 7.34
N ARG A 104 -6.81 -3.40 7.10
CA ARG A 104 -8.23 -3.53 7.44
C ARG A 104 -9.07 -3.82 6.21
N ALA A 105 -9.95 -4.81 6.32
CA ALA A 105 -11.01 -5.05 5.37
C ALA A 105 -12.14 -4.02 5.56
N ALA A 106 -13.07 -3.96 4.59
CA ALA A 106 -14.18 -3.02 4.60
C ALA A 106 -15.15 -3.21 5.78
N ASP A 107 -15.19 -4.40 6.39
CA ASP A 107 -15.99 -4.70 7.59
C ASP A 107 -15.25 -4.36 8.91
N GLY A 108 -14.03 -3.81 8.81
CA GLY A 108 -13.16 -3.45 9.94
C GLY A 108 -12.32 -4.60 10.49
N SER A 109 -12.51 -5.83 9.98
CA SER A 109 -11.68 -6.98 10.36
C SER A 109 -10.23 -6.82 9.87
N LEU A 110 -9.32 -7.53 10.54
CA LEU A 110 -7.92 -7.55 10.15
C LEU A 110 -7.70 -8.57 9.04
N VAL A 111 -6.99 -8.16 8.00
CA VAL A 111 -6.53 -9.06 6.95
C VAL A 111 -5.21 -9.68 7.41
N THR A 112 -5.20 -11.00 7.54
CA THR A 112 -3.99 -11.78 7.78
C THR A 112 -3.42 -12.25 6.46
N LEU A 113 -2.13 -12.06 6.27
CA LEU A 113 -1.40 -12.55 5.10
C LEU A 113 -0.50 -13.70 5.54
N ASP A 114 -0.57 -14.84 4.86
CA ASP A 114 0.35 -15.96 5.10
C ASP A 114 1.78 -15.61 4.67
N ARG A 115 1.91 -14.78 3.63
CA ARG A 115 3.16 -14.15 3.20
C ARG A 115 2.90 -12.70 2.80
N PRO A 116 3.77 -11.75 3.20
CA PRO A 116 3.59 -10.33 2.88
C PRO A 116 3.90 -10.00 1.42
N GLY A 117 4.64 -10.83 0.70
CA GLY A 117 5.02 -10.62 -0.71
C GLY A 117 6.01 -11.65 -1.21
N PHE A 118 6.62 -11.38 -2.35
CA PHE A 118 7.68 -12.19 -2.93
C PHE A 118 9.03 -11.98 -2.20
N GLU A 119 9.80 -13.05 -1.99
CA GLU A 119 11.18 -12.97 -1.49
C GLU A 119 12.08 -13.86 -2.36
N HIS A 120 13.16 -13.30 -2.90
CA HIS A 120 14.16 -14.08 -3.63
C HIS A 120 14.89 -15.05 -2.69
N GLY A 121 14.82 -16.36 -2.96
CA GLY A 121 15.62 -17.38 -2.29
C GLY A 121 14.87 -18.28 -1.29
N GLN A 122 13.54 -18.29 -1.29
CA GLN A 122 12.76 -19.31 -0.58
C GLN A 122 12.70 -20.57 -1.46
N GLU A 123 13.53 -21.58 -1.15
CA GLU A 123 13.41 -22.92 -1.77
C GLU A 123 12.07 -23.55 -1.36
N GLU A 124 11.39 -24.19 -2.32
CA GLU A 124 10.15 -24.98 -2.12
C GLU A 124 10.37 -26.22 -1.23
#